data_AF-A0A821MJP1-F1
#
_entry.id   AF-A0A821MJP1-F1
#
_cell.length_a   1.000
_cell.length_b   1.000
_cell.length_c   1.000
_cell.angle_alpha   90.00
_cell.angle_beta   90.00
_cell.angle_gamma   90.00
#
_symmetry.space_group_name_H-M   'P 1'
#
loop_
_entity.id
_entity.type
_entity.pdbx_description
1 polymer ?
#
loop_
_entity_poly.entity_id
_entity_poly.type
_entity_poly.pdbx_seq_one_letter_code
_entity_poly.pdbx_strand_id
1 'polypeptide(L)'
;MEVTVLRRLQGKDHVCKFLGGGTNELYNYVVMTLQGKNLAELRRSQTRQCFSLSTSLRISLQILQAIESIHSIGFLHRDIKPSNFSMGRLPTTCRKVFMLDFGLARKYTNAEGGVRAARPQAGFRGTVRYASVNAHKNK
;
A
#
# COMPACT_ATOMS: atom_id res chain seq x y z
N MET A 1 -11.50 7.64 -4.42
CA MET A 1 -11.19 6.21 -4.15
C MET A 1 -10.12 6.06 -3.08
N GLU A 2 -8.95 6.67 -3.26
CA GLU A 2 -7.86 6.64 -2.27
C GLU A 2 -8.29 7.09 -0.87
N VAL A 3 -8.96 8.25 -0.76
CA VAL A 3 -9.51 8.74 0.52
C VAL A 3 -10.46 7.72 1.16
N THR A 4 -11.27 7.02 0.38
CA THR A 4 -12.18 5.98 0.86
C THR A 4 -11.43 4.82 1.50
N VAL A 5 -10.37 4.33 0.83
CA VAL A 5 -9.54 3.24 1.35
C VAL A 5 -8.82 3.67 2.61
N LEU A 6 -8.16 4.84 2.58
CA LEU A 6 -7.44 5.39 3.71
C LEU A 6 -8.35 5.59 4.93
N ARG A 7 -9.57 6.12 4.75
CA ARG A 7 -10.57 6.27 5.82
C ARG A 7 -11.02 4.94 6.41
N ARG A 8 -11.31 3.93 5.57
CA ARG A 8 -11.74 2.60 6.05
C ARG A 8 -10.64 1.83 6.77
N LEU A 9 -9.38 2.16 6.51
CA LEU A 9 -8.22 1.60 7.20
C LEU A 9 -7.86 2.30 8.51
N GLN A 10 -8.53 3.39 8.88
CA GLN A 10 -8.21 4.08 10.14
C GLN A 10 -8.43 3.14 11.35
N GLY A 11 -7.48 3.17 12.29
CA GLY A 11 -7.42 2.25 13.42
C GLY A 11 -6.64 0.96 13.16
N LYS A 12 -6.31 0.63 11.90
CA LYS A 12 -5.40 -0.47 11.57
C LYS A 12 -3.94 -0.05 11.70
N ASP A 13 -3.08 -1.01 12.01
CA ASP A 13 -1.63 -0.82 11.95
C ASP A 13 -1.14 -0.67 10.50
N HIS A 14 0.08 -0.13 10.36
CA HIS A 14 0.77 0.09 9.09
C HIS A 14 0.08 1.05 8.10
N VAL A 15 -0.80 1.92 8.60
CA VAL A 15 -1.54 2.90 7.78
C VAL A 15 -1.32 4.31 8.31
N CYS A 16 -1.16 5.28 7.40
CA CYS A 16 -1.06 6.69 7.76
C CYS A 16 -2.36 7.19 8.40
N LYS A 17 -2.26 8.08 9.40
CA LYS A 17 -3.46 8.73 9.94
C LYS A 17 -4.00 9.72 8.91
N PHE A 18 -5.29 9.65 8.64
CA PHE A 18 -5.99 10.63 7.83
C PHE A 18 -6.15 11.93 8.63
N LEU A 19 -5.73 13.06 8.06
CA LEU A 19 -5.81 14.38 8.68
C LEU A 19 -6.88 15.26 8.02
N GLY A 20 -7.11 15.08 6.72
CA GLY A 20 -8.09 15.86 5.98
C GLY A 20 -8.08 15.52 4.50
N GLY A 21 -9.02 16.09 3.75
CA GLY A 21 -9.08 15.96 2.31
C GLY A 21 -10.26 16.74 1.77
N GLY A 22 -10.17 17.14 0.51
CA GLY A 22 -11.16 18.00 -0.11
C GLY A 22 -11.02 18.03 -1.63
N THR A 23 -12.00 18.68 -2.23
CA THR A 23 -12.12 18.89 -3.67
C THR A 23 -12.46 20.35 -3.87
N ASN A 24 -11.80 20.98 -4.84
CA ASN A 24 -12.20 22.26 -5.38
C ASN A 24 -12.25 22.15 -6.92
N GLU A 25 -12.48 23.28 -7.60
CA GLU A 25 -12.61 23.33 -9.07
C GLU A 25 -11.33 22.92 -9.81
N LEU A 26 -10.15 23.04 -9.18
CA LEU A 26 -8.85 22.82 -9.82
C LEU A 26 -8.23 21.46 -9.47
N TYR A 27 -8.42 20.99 -8.24
CA TYR A 27 -7.74 19.79 -7.75
C TYR A 27 -8.48 19.08 -6.61
N ASN A 28 -8.10 17.83 -6.43
CA ASN A 28 -8.44 16.99 -5.28
C ASN A 28 -7.19 16.83 -4.41
N TYR A 29 -7.37 16.82 -3.09
CA TYR A 29 -6.25 16.64 -2.17
C TYR A 29 -6.60 15.74 -0.99
N VAL A 30 -5.56 15.10 -0.44
CA VAL A 30 -5.60 14.31 0.78
C VAL A 30 -4.43 14.71 1.67
N VAL A 31 -4.70 14.90 2.95
CA VAL A 31 -3.73 15.23 3.99
C VAL A 31 -3.65 14.05 4.95
N MET A 32 -2.45 13.54 5.17
CA MET A 32 -2.19 12.40 6.03
C MET A 32 -0.84 12.55 6.75
N THR A 33 -0.58 11.73 7.77
CA THR A 33 0.70 11.76 8.49
C THR A 33 1.87 11.45 7.57
N LEU A 34 2.88 12.34 7.60
CA LEU A 34 4.14 12.17 6.89
C LEU A 34 4.97 11.03 7.52
N GLN A 35 5.53 10.17 6.66
CA GLN A 35 6.45 9.09 7.06
C GLN A 35 7.90 9.42 6.68
N GLY A 36 8.81 8.52 7.01
CA GLY A 36 10.23 8.62 6.67
C GLY A 36 10.55 8.03 5.30
N LYS A 37 11.81 7.61 5.13
CA LYS A 37 12.34 7.02 3.90
C LYS A 37 11.56 5.76 3.51
N ASN A 38 11.35 5.58 2.21
CA ASN A 38 10.75 4.36 1.68
C ASN A 38 11.77 3.20 1.62
N LEU A 39 11.27 1.97 1.52
CA LEU A 39 12.11 0.78 1.52
C LEU A 39 13.00 0.69 0.27
N ALA A 40 12.60 1.29 -0.86
CA ALA A 40 13.43 1.33 -2.06
C ALA A 40 14.70 2.18 -1.83
N GLU A 41 14.56 3.34 -1.20
CA GLU A 41 15.66 4.22 -0.80
C GLU A 41 16.55 3.55 0.25
N LEU A 42 15.95 2.99 1.30
CA LEU A 42 16.70 2.33 2.38
C LEU A 42 17.50 1.13 1.89
N ARG A 43 16.95 0.36 0.94
CA ARG A 43 17.66 -0.75 0.31
C ARG A 43 18.85 -0.25 -0.51
N ARG A 44 18.63 0.78 -1.35
CA ARG A 44 19.70 1.37 -2.18
C ARG A 44 20.83 1.99 -1.36
N SER A 45 20.54 2.48 -0.15
CA SER A 45 21.56 3.05 0.73
C SER A 45 22.39 2.00 1.48
N GLN A 46 22.08 0.71 1.37
CA GLN A 46 22.94 -0.35 1.94
C GLN A 46 24.19 -0.52 1.07
N THR A 47 25.32 -0.86 1.68
CA THR A 47 26.61 -1.06 0.97
C THR A 47 26.48 -2.05 -0.19
N ARG A 48 25.78 -3.16 0.02
CA ARG A 48 25.53 -4.20 -1.01
C ARG A 48 24.19 -4.02 -1.74
N GLN A 49 23.50 -2.91 -1.48
CA GLN A 49 22.13 -2.64 -1.94
C GLN A 49 21.14 -3.77 -1.61
N CYS A 50 21.37 -4.47 -0.51
CA CYS A 50 20.50 -5.54 -0.03
C CYS A 50 20.32 -5.41 1.48
N PHE A 51 19.15 -5.79 1.97
CA PHE A 51 18.96 -5.97 3.40
C PHE A 51 19.50 -7.33 3.84
N SER A 52 19.89 -7.42 5.11
CA SER A 52 20.15 -8.72 5.74
C SER A 52 18.87 -9.56 5.81
N LEU A 53 19.00 -10.88 5.93
CA LEU A 53 17.86 -11.78 6.07
C LEU A 53 16.93 -11.38 7.22
N SER A 54 17.50 -11.05 8.39
CA SER A 54 16.74 -10.59 9.56
C SER A 54 15.89 -9.35 9.26
N THR A 55 16.47 -8.36 8.56
CA THR A 55 15.74 -7.13 8.20
C THR A 55 14.65 -7.43 7.18
N SER A 56 14.95 -8.24 6.16
CA SER A 56 13.96 -8.66 5.16
C SER A 56 12.77 -9.37 5.79
N LEU A 57 12.99 -10.36 6.67
CA LEU A 57 11.91 -11.11 7.31
C LEU A 57 11.01 -10.22 8.18
N ARG A 58 11.61 -9.33 8.99
CA ARG A 58 10.83 -8.41 9.84
C ARG A 58 10.02 -7.40 9.03
N ILE A 59 10.57 -6.91 7.92
CA ILE A 59 9.84 -6.04 6.99
C ILE A 59 8.71 -6.81 6.30
N SER A 60 8.98 -8.01 5.79
CA SER A 60 7.99 -8.85 5.11
C SER A 60 6.80 -9.18 6.01
N LEU A 61 7.03 -9.45 7.30
CA LEU A 61 5.95 -9.67 8.26
C LEU A 61 5.03 -8.45 8.40
N GLN A 62 5.59 -7.25 8.53
CA GLN A 62 4.79 -6.02 8.64
C GLN A 62 4.06 -5.69 7.33
N ILE A 63 4.69 -5.94 6.18
CA ILE A 63 4.04 -5.77 4.87
C ILE A 63 2.87 -6.74 4.72
N LEU A 64 3.02 -8.00 5.15
CA LEU A 64 1.95 -8.99 5.13
C LEU A 64 0.74 -8.54 5.97
N GLN A 65 0.99 -8.04 7.19
CA GLN A 65 -0.06 -7.49 8.07
C GLN A 65 -0.77 -6.28 7.44
N ALA A 66 -0.03 -5.42 6.73
CA ALA A 66 -0.62 -4.29 6.00
C ALA A 66 -1.48 -4.76 4.81
N ILE A 67 -1.04 -5.78 4.08
CA ILE A 67 -1.79 -6.40 2.97
C ILE A 67 -3.07 -7.06 3.49
N GLU A 68 -2.99 -7.80 4.60
CA GLU A 68 -4.15 -8.37 5.28
C GLU A 68 -5.14 -7.28 5.68
N SER A 69 -4.65 -6.15 6.22
CA SER A 69 -5.50 -5.02 6.62
C SER A 69 -6.30 -4.43 5.45
N ILE A 70 -5.68 -4.16 4.29
CA ILE A 70 -6.42 -3.68 3.11
C ILE A 70 -7.36 -4.74 2.53
N HIS A 71 -6.97 -6.02 2.55
CA HIS A 71 -7.84 -7.11 2.11
C HIS A 71 -9.06 -7.27 3.02
N SER A 72 -8.91 -7.07 4.33
CA SER A 72 -10.00 -7.21 5.33
C SER A 72 -11.13 -6.19 5.12
N ILE A 73 -10.84 -5.03 4.51
CA ILE A 73 -11.86 -4.03 4.16
C ILE A 73 -12.40 -4.20 2.73
N GLY A 74 -12.02 -5.28 2.04
CA GLY A 74 -12.53 -5.65 0.71
C GLY A 74 -11.83 -4.98 -0.46
N PHE A 75 -10.60 -4.49 -0.28
CA PHE A 75 -9.81 -3.83 -1.34
C PHE A 75 -8.53 -4.59 -1.65
N LEU A 76 -8.11 -4.57 -2.92
CA LEU A 76 -6.78 -4.94 -3.37
C LEU A 76 -5.95 -3.66 -3.56
N HIS A 77 -4.68 -3.65 -3.15
CA HIS A 77 -3.78 -2.51 -3.40
C HIS A 77 -3.34 -2.41 -4.86
N ARG A 78 -3.02 -3.56 -5.48
CA ARG A 78 -2.57 -3.73 -6.87
C ARG A 78 -1.24 -3.07 -7.30
N ASP A 79 -0.49 -2.46 -6.38
CA ASP A 79 0.82 -1.87 -6.66
C ASP A 79 1.78 -2.02 -5.48
N ILE A 80 1.94 -3.26 -5.02
CA ILE A 80 2.85 -3.62 -3.92
C ILE A 80 4.30 -3.52 -4.43
N LYS A 81 5.05 -2.56 -3.91
CA LYS A 81 6.46 -2.32 -4.28
C LYS A 81 7.21 -1.58 -3.17
N PRO A 82 8.55 -1.69 -3.08
CA PRO A 82 9.32 -1.09 -1.98
C PRO A 82 9.16 0.42 -1.82
N SER A 83 8.84 1.19 -2.87
CA SER A 83 8.62 2.64 -2.74
C SER A 83 7.27 3.01 -2.13
N ASN A 84 6.30 2.09 -2.12
CA ASN A 84 4.97 2.28 -1.50
C ASN A 84 4.94 1.79 -0.05
N PHE A 85 6.12 1.54 0.53
CA PHE A 85 6.27 1.25 1.95
C PHE A 85 7.34 2.16 2.54
N SER A 86 7.02 2.84 3.63
CA SER A 86 7.94 3.72 4.35
C SER A 86 8.08 3.38 5.82
N MET A 87 9.26 3.64 6.38
CA MET A 87 9.45 3.58 7.82
C MET A 87 8.81 4.81 8.48
N GLY A 88 8.31 4.66 9.72
CA GLY A 88 7.89 5.81 10.51
C GLY A 88 9.05 6.77 10.79
N ARG A 89 8.72 8.06 10.97
CA ARG A 89 9.73 9.12 11.20
C ARG A 89 9.88 9.55 12.66
N LEU A 90 8.98 9.13 13.54
CA LEU A 90 8.97 9.52 14.95
C LEU A 90 9.65 8.45 15.81
N PRO A 91 10.19 8.78 16.99
CA PRO A 91 10.77 7.79 17.90
C PRO A 91 9.83 6.61 18.21
N THR A 92 8.52 6.88 18.31
CA THR A 92 7.49 5.88 18.59
C THR A 92 7.11 5.02 17.37
N THR A 93 7.46 5.43 16.16
CA THR A 93 7.07 4.74 14.92
C THR A 93 8.25 4.33 14.04
N CYS A 94 9.49 4.65 14.42
CA CYS A 94 10.70 4.46 13.60
C CYS A 94 11.01 2.99 13.24
N ARG A 95 10.39 2.03 13.95
CA ARG A 95 10.50 0.59 13.68
C ARG A 95 9.28 0.01 12.97
N LYS A 96 8.31 0.85 12.61
CA LYS A 96 7.05 0.48 11.96
C LYS A 96 7.08 0.82 10.47
N VAL A 97 6.66 -0.13 9.65
CA VAL A 97 6.44 0.02 8.21
C VAL A 97 5.03 0.54 7.97
N PHE A 98 4.86 1.47 7.03
CA PHE A 98 3.59 2.05 6.62
C PHE A 98 3.38 1.80 5.13
N MET A 99 2.21 1.28 4.77
CA MET A 99 1.72 1.14 3.41
C MET A 99 1.21 2.50 2.90
N LEU A 100 1.59 2.86 1.68
CA LEU A 100 1.31 4.14 1.03
C LEU A 100 0.66 3.92 -0.34
N ASP A 101 0.09 4.98 -0.90
CA ASP A 101 -0.45 5.06 -2.27
C ASP A 101 -1.58 4.06 -2.55
N PHE A 102 -2.81 4.49 -2.29
CA PHE A 102 -4.00 3.70 -2.61
C PHE A 102 -4.63 4.12 -3.96
N GLY A 103 -3.91 4.86 -4.80
CA GLY A 103 -4.41 5.39 -6.06
C GLY A 103 -4.82 4.29 -7.06
N LEU A 104 -4.15 3.14 -6.99
CA LEU A 104 -4.45 1.96 -7.82
C LEU A 104 -5.31 0.92 -7.13
N ALA A 105 -5.77 1.16 -5.89
CA ALA A 105 -6.57 0.20 -5.16
C ALA A 105 -7.88 -0.15 -5.90
N ARG A 106 -8.47 -1.31 -5.61
CA ARG A 106 -9.76 -1.71 -6.20
C ARG A 106 -10.55 -2.60 -5.26
N LYS A 107 -11.84 -2.29 -5.08
CA LYS A 107 -12.76 -3.14 -4.30
C LYS A 107 -12.97 -4.47 -5.02
N TYR A 108 -12.64 -5.58 -4.36
CA TYR A 108 -12.83 -6.94 -4.87
C TYR A 108 -14.07 -7.63 -4.30
N THR A 109 -14.70 -7.07 -3.26
CA THR A 109 -15.93 -7.60 -2.66
C THR A 109 -17.20 -6.91 -3.15
N ASN A 110 -18.32 -7.63 -3.17
CA ASN A 110 -19.66 -7.12 -3.48
C ASN A 110 -20.30 -6.44 -2.25
N ALA A 111 -21.63 -6.26 -2.23
CA ALA A 111 -22.32 -5.65 -1.09
C ALA A 111 -22.48 -6.65 0.07
N GLU A 112 -22.55 -7.94 -0.25
CA GLU A 112 -22.75 -9.08 0.65
C GLU A 112 -21.42 -9.60 1.24
N GLY A 113 -20.28 -9.00 0.87
CA GLY A 113 -18.95 -9.40 1.33
C GLY A 113 -18.28 -10.53 0.53
N GLY A 114 -19.00 -11.13 -0.43
CA GLY A 114 -18.46 -12.12 -1.36
C GLY A 114 -17.53 -11.52 -2.42
N VAL A 115 -16.72 -12.36 -3.06
CA VAL A 115 -15.81 -11.95 -4.14
C VAL A 115 -16.61 -11.60 -5.40
N ARG A 116 -16.36 -10.43 -5.98
CA ARG A 116 -16.98 -9.99 -7.25
C ARG A 116 -16.47 -10.83 -8.41
N ALA A 117 -17.34 -11.05 -9.40
CA ALA A 117 -16.94 -11.66 -10.66
C ALA A 117 -15.74 -10.90 -11.28
N ALA A 118 -14.73 -11.67 -11.70
CA ALA A 118 -13.58 -11.13 -12.42
C ALA A 118 -14.04 -10.53 -13.76
N ARG A 119 -13.38 -9.45 -14.19
CA ARG A 119 -13.66 -8.87 -15.52
C ARG A 119 -13.04 -9.77 -16.59
N PRO A 120 -13.66 -9.89 -17.78
CA PRO A 120 -13.06 -10.62 -18.90
C PRO A 120 -11.67 -10.11 -19.28
N GLN A 121 -11.44 -8.80 -19.12
CA GLN A 121 -10.15 -8.16 -19.30
C GLN A 121 -9.88 -7.14 -18.20
N ALA A 122 -8.70 -7.21 -17.60
CA ALA A 122 -8.27 -6.29 -16.57
C ALA A 122 -6.92 -5.66 -16.94
N GLY A 123 -6.96 -4.51 -17.61
CA GLY A 123 -5.75 -3.76 -17.96
C GLY A 123 -4.88 -3.47 -16.74
N PHE A 124 -3.64 -3.97 -16.78
CA PHE A 124 -2.64 -3.75 -15.74
C PHE A 124 -2.19 -2.27 -15.69
N ARG A 125 -2.01 -1.75 -14.48
CA ARG A 125 -1.59 -0.36 -14.22
C ARG A 125 -0.48 -0.22 -13.17
N GLY A 126 -0.05 -1.33 -12.59
CA GLY A 126 0.94 -1.32 -11.52
C GLY A 126 2.37 -1.27 -12.05
N THR A 127 3.32 -1.47 -11.14
CA THR A 127 4.75 -1.47 -11.47
C THR A 127 5.20 -2.82 -12.02
N VAL A 128 5.66 -2.83 -13.29
CA VAL A 128 6.06 -4.02 -14.05
C VAL A 128 6.95 -5.00 -13.26
N ARG A 129 8.01 -4.51 -12.61
CA ARG A 129 9.01 -5.35 -11.93
C ARG A 129 8.43 -6.30 -10.86
N TYR A 130 7.35 -5.89 -10.19
CA TYR A 130 6.78 -6.63 -9.05
C TYR A 130 5.42 -7.25 -9.39
N ALA A 131 5.01 -7.17 -10.66
CA ALA A 131 3.72 -7.67 -11.11
C ALA A 131 3.71 -9.19 -11.15
N SER A 132 2.57 -9.79 -10.80
CA SER A 132 2.36 -11.22 -10.98
C SER A 132 2.19 -11.58 -12.46
N VAL A 133 2.38 -12.85 -12.79
CA VAL A 133 2.15 -13.36 -14.15
C VAL A 133 0.71 -13.12 -14.62
N ASN A 134 -0.28 -13.19 -13.72
CA ASN A 134 -1.68 -12.92 -14.06
C ASN A 134 -1.89 -11.45 -14.45
N ALA A 135 -1.28 -10.52 -13.71
CA ALA A 135 -1.31 -9.11 -14.03
C ALA A 135 -0.69 -8.82 -15.41
N HIS A 136 0.45 -9.46 -15.73
CA HIS A 136 1.05 -9.38 -17.07
C HIS A 136 0.15 -9.91 -18.19
N LYS A 137 -0.66 -10.93 -17.90
CA LYS A 137 -1.61 -11.53 -18.85
C LYS A 137 -2.96 -10.79 -18.89
N ASN A 138 -3.09 -9.66 -18.19
CA ASN A 138 -4.34 -8.89 -18.05
C ASN A 138 -5.53 -9.73 -17.54
N LYS A 139 -5.23 -10.72 -16.67
CA LYS A 139 -6.20 -11.61 -16.01
C LYS A 139 -6.48 -11.15 -14.59
#